data_AF-A0A537LE40-F1
#
_entry.id   AF-A0A537LE40-F1
#
_cell.length_a   1.000
_cell.length_b   1.000
_cell.length_c   1.000
_cell.angle_alpha   90.00
_cell.angle_beta   90.00
_cell.angle_gamma   90.00
#
_symmetry.space_group_name_H-M   'P 1'
#
loop_
_entity.id
_entity.type
_entity.pdbx_description
1 polymer ?
#
loop_
_entity_poly.entity_id
_entity_poly.type
_entity_poly.pdbx_seq_one_letter_code
_entity_poly.pdbx_strand_id
1 'polypeptide(L)' 'LTERETDVLRLLAEGKANKEIAQVLSIGEKTVKTHVSNILAKLGVQSRTQAALYAARIGMVTITQVSGGR' A
#
# COMPACT_ATOMS: atom_id res chain seq x y z
N LEU A 1 -3.23 -7.67 -9.64
CA LEU A 1 -2.86 -7.94 -8.24
C LEU A 1 -3.76 -9.04 -7.71
N THR A 2 -3.33 -9.84 -6.73
CA THR A 2 -4.23 -10.77 -6.02
C THR A 2 -5.16 -9.99 -5.09
N GLU A 3 -6.21 -10.64 -4.57
CA GLU A 3 -7.12 -10.00 -3.59
C GLU A 3 -6.34 -9.48 -2.37
N ARG A 4 -5.45 -10.31 -1.82
CA ARG A 4 -4.61 -9.94 -0.68
C ARG A 4 -3.66 -8.78 -0.98
N GLU A 5 -3.08 -8.74 -2.18
CA GLU A 5 -2.22 -7.63 -2.61
C GLU A 5 -3.04 -6.35 -2.82
N THR A 6 -4.29 -6.47 -3.23
CA THR A 6 -5.20 -5.33 -3.42
C THR A 6 -5.59 -4.72 -2.08
N ASP A 7 -5.88 -5.55 -1.07
CA ASP A 7 -6.13 -5.07 0.30
C ASP A 7 -4.91 -4.37 0.90
N VAL A 8 -3.72 -4.96 0.73
CA VAL A 8 -2.46 -4.33 1.15
C VAL A 8 -2.23 -3.01 0.43
N LEU A 9 -2.45 -2.95 -0.89
CA LEU A 9 -2.29 -1.73 -1.69
C LEU A 9 -3.26 -0.63 -1.25
N ARG A 10 -4.52 -0.97 -0.95
CA ARG A 10 -5.54 -0.02 -0.47
C ARG A 10 -5.08 0.65 0.83
N LEU A 11 -4.77 -0.15 1.85
CA LEU A 11 -4.30 0.36 3.15
C LEU A 11 -2.97 1.10 3.01
N LEU A 12 -2.10 0.64 2.11
CA LEU A 12 -0.84 1.31 1.81
C LEU A 12 -1.04 2.72 1.27
N ALA A 13 -2.02 2.88 0.37
CA ALA A 13 -2.36 4.13 -0.27
C ALA A 13 -3.12 5.09 0.67
N GLU A 14 -3.79 4.57 1.69
CA GLU A 14 -4.31 5.35 2.84
C GLU A 14 -3.20 5.85 3.79
N GLY A 15 -1.94 5.47 3.55
CA GLY A 15 -0.80 5.91 4.36
C GLY A 15 -0.45 5.01 5.54
N LYS A 16 -1.11 3.85 5.70
CA LYS A 16 -0.90 2.95 6.85
C LYS A 16 0.47 2.28 6.87
N ALA A 17 1.22 2.38 7.97
CA ALA A 17 2.49 1.67 8.11
C ALA A 17 2.31 0.13 8.02
N ASN A 18 3.37 -0.60 7.66
CA ASN A 18 3.29 -2.07 7.51
C ASN A 18 2.77 -2.78 8.77
N LYS A 19 3.08 -2.24 9.96
CA LYS A 19 2.58 -2.73 11.25
C LYS A 19 1.07 -2.54 11.40
N GLU A 20 0.53 -1.41 10.97
CA GLU A 20 -0.92 -1.16 10.99
C GLU A 20 -1.64 -2.06 9.98
N ILE A 21 -1.08 -2.21 8.77
CA ILE A 21 -1.60 -3.12 7.74
C ILE A 21 -1.62 -4.56 8.26
N ALA A 22 -0.55 -4.98 8.94
CA ALA A 22 -0.44 -6.29 9.54
C ALA A 22 -1.54 -6.54 10.58
N GLN A 23 -1.83 -5.55 11.41
CA GLN A 23 -2.93 -5.62 12.40
C GLN A 23 -4.30 -5.69 11.72
N VAL A 24 -4.57 -4.81 10.76
CA VAL A 24 -5.87 -4.77 10.05
C VAL A 24 -6.14 -6.07 9.32
N LEU A 25 -5.11 -6.65 8.68
CA LEU A 25 -5.25 -7.88 7.91
C LEU A 25 -5.00 -9.16 8.73
N SER A 26 -4.70 -9.03 10.02
CA SER A 26 -4.35 -10.14 10.93
C SER A 26 -3.25 -11.06 10.38
N ILE A 27 -2.13 -10.47 9.90
CA ILE A 27 -0.95 -11.17 9.37
C ILE A 27 0.34 -10.60 9.96
N GLY A 28 1.47 -11.27 9.73
CA GLY A 28 2.78 -10.76 10.16
C GLY A 28 3.28 -9.57 9.33
N GLU A 29 3.99 -8.63 9.95
CA GLU A 29 4.61 -7.48 9.26
C GLU A 29 5.58 -7.93 8.16
N LYS A 30 6.31 -9.03 8.37
CA LYS A 30 7.17 -9.63 7.35
C LYS A 30 6.38 -10.05 6.10
N THR A 31 5.18 -10.61 6.29
CA THR A 31 4.26 -10.98 5.21
C THR A 31 3.78 -9.75 4.45
N VAL A 32 3.46 -8.66 5.16
CA VAL A 32 3.12 -7.38 4.53
C VAL A 32 4.29 -6.87 3.68
N LYS A 33 5.53 -6.91 4.17
CA LYS A 33 6.72 -6.53 3.38
C LYS A 33 6.82 -7.34 2.09
N THR A 34 6.60 -8.65 2.15
CA THR A 34 6.58 -9.50 0.96
C THR A 34 5.47 -9.09 -0.02
N HIS A 35 4.25 -8.84 0.45
CA HIS A 35 3.17 -8.34 -0.40
C HIS A 35 3.52 -7.00 -1.04
N VAL A 36 4.09 -6.05 -0.28
CA VAL A 36 4.52 -4.75 -0.81
C VAL A 36 5.56 -4.94 -1.91
N SER A 37 6.62 -5.73 -1.69
CA SER A 37 7.62 -5.99 -2.73
C SER A 37 7.01 -6.58 -4.00
N ASN A 38 6.08 -7.53 -3.87
CA ASN A 38 5.39 -8.13 -5.01
C ASN A 38 4.48 -7.13 -5.73
N ILE A 39 3.78 -6.26 -4.98
CA ILE A 39 2.97 -5.19 -5.55
C ILE A 39 3.85 -4.23 -6.35
N LEU A 40 4.97 -3.77 -5.79
CA LEU A 40 5.91 -2.86 -6.46
C LEU A 40 6.40 -3.48 -7.79
N ALA A 41 6.83 -4.74 -7.75
CA ALA A 41 7.28 -5.47 -8.93
C ALA A 41 6.15 -5.62 -9.98
N LYS A 42 4.94 -5.97 -9.56
CA LYS A 42 3.78 -6.14 -10.46
C LYS A 42 3.29 -4.82 -11.07
N LEU A 43 3.41 -3.72 -10.33
CA LEU A 43 3.04 -2.39 -10.81
C LEU A 43 4.17 -1.70 -11.61
N GLY A 44 5.38 -2.26 -11.60
CA GLY A 44 6.54 -1.66 -12.26
C GLY A 44 7.02 -0.37 -11.59
N VAL A 45 6.75 -0.20 -10.30
CA VAL A 45 7.10 1.00 -9.53
C VAL A 45 8.15 0.68 -8.49
N GLN A 46 8.95 1.68 -8.11
CA GLN A 46 10.11 1.47 -7.24
C GLN A 46 9.88 1.92 -5.80
N SER A 47 8.78 2.60 -5.51
CA SER A 47 8.51 3.12 -4.18
C SER A 47 7.06 2.97 -3.76
N ARG A 48 6.89 2.90 -2.45
CA ARG A 48 5.59 2.93 -1.78
C ARG A 48 4.76 4.15 -2.22
N THR A 49 5.38 5.31 -2.34
CA THR A 49 4.70 6.54 -2.78
C THR A 49 4.17 6.40 -4.21
N GLN A 50 4.96 5.82 -5.12
CA GLN A 50 4.51 5.56 -6.49
C GLN A 50 3.35 4.56 -6.51
N ALA A 51 3.38 3.51 -5.68
CA ALA A 51 2.26 2.57 -5.55
C ALA A 51 0.98 3.24 -4.99
N ALA A 52 1.12 4.12 -4.00
CA ALA A 52 0.01 4.89 -3.45
C ALA A 52 -0.62 5.82 -4.50
N LEU A 53 0.21 6.52 -5.28
CA LEU A 53 -0.24 7.35 -6.39
C LEU A 53 -0.94 6.53 -7.49
N TYR A 54 -0.43 5.33 -7.78
CA TYR A 54 -1.07 4.42 -8.72
C TYR A 54 -2.49 4.04 -8.24
N ALA A 55 -2.63 3.63 -6.97
CA ALA A 55 -3.92 3.29 -6.38
C ALA A 55 -4.92 4.46 -6.43
N ALA A 56 -4.45 5.67 -6.19
CA ALA A 56 -5.28 6.86 -6.29
C ALA A 56 -5.71 7.19 -7.72
N ARG A 57 -4.80 7.03 -8.69
CA ARG A 57 -5.08 7.27 -10.11
C ARG A 57 -6.18 6.36 -10.66
N ILE A 58 -6.27 5.12 -10.15
CA ILE A 58 -7.31 4.17 -10.54
C ILE A 58 -8.58 4.27 -9.69
N GLY A 59 -8.68 5.28 -8.81
CA GLY A 59 -9.85 5.50 -7.95
C GLY A 59 -9.98 4.52 -6.79
N MET A 60 -8.94 3.78 -6.43
CA MET A 60 -8.96 2.82 -5.32
C MET A 60 -9.02 3.50 -3.95
N VAL A 61 -8.41 4.68 -3.83
CA VAL A 61 -8.46 5.53 -2.64
C VAL A 61 -8.52 7.00 -3.05
N THR A 62 -9.15 7.84 -2.22
CA THR A 62 -8.98 9.29 -2.33
C THR A 62 -7.76 9.67 -1.51
N ILE A 63 -6.68 10.13 -2.16
CA ILE A 63 -5.54 10.73 -1.42
C ILE A 63 -6.03 12.06 -0.87
N THR A 64 -6.62 12.03 0.31
CA THR A 64 -6.78 13.24 1.12
C THR A 64 -5.38 13.65 1.54
N GLN A 65 -4.88 14.73 0.96
CA GLN A 65 -3.52 15.25 1.14
C GLN A 65 -3.15 15.28 2.63
N VAL A 66 -2.33 14.33 3.08
CA VAL A 66 -1.69 14.42 4.40
C VAL A 66 -0.50 15.34 4.22
N SER A 67 -0.61 16.53 4.80
CA SER A 67 0.44 17.53 4.85
C SER A 67 1.77 16.88 5.24
N GLY A 68 2.77 17.02 4.38
CA GLY A 68 4.15 16.72 4.72
C GLY A 68 4.55 17.53 5.96
N GLY A 69 4.69 16.84 7.08
CA GLY A 69 5.39 17.36 8.24
C GLY A 69 6.83 17.63 7.84
N ARG A 70 7.24 18.88 8.09
CA ARG A 70 8.59 19.42 7.93
C ARG A 70 9.67 18.52 8.54
#